data_AF-A0AAW4L1M0-F1
#
_entry.id   AF-A0AAW4L1M0-F1
#
_cell.length_a   1.000
_cell.length_b   1.000
_cell.length_c   1.000
_cell.angle_alpha   90.00
_cell.angle_beta   90.00
_cell.angle_gamma   90.00
#
_symmetry.space_group_name_H-M   'P 1'
#
loop_
_entity.id
_entity.type
_entity.pdbx_description
1 polymer ?
#
loop_
_entity_poly.entity_id
_entity_poly.type
_entity_poly.pdbx_seq_one_letter_code
_entity_poly.pdbx_strand_id
1 'polypeptide(L)' 'MSALVNQLVAQVIGLEVGLLSCQARLAAVTDDEALHDLRTTVRRLRSLLRPLRGLLGVEQLESAASTVGQLTTPL' A
#
# COMPACT_ATOMS: atom_id res chain seq x y z
N MET A 1 11.48 20.46 10.81
CA MET A 1 11.41 19.24 9.98
C MET A 1 11.12 19.66 8.54
N SER A 2 11.82 19.10 7.54
CA SER A 2 11.70 19.52 6.12
C SER A 2 10.29 19.28 5.56
N ALA A 3 9.77 20.22 4.74
CA ALA A 3 8.44 20.11 4.12
C ALA A 3 8.27 18.83 3.28
N LEU A 4 9.34 18.37 2.62
CA LEU A 4 9.35 17.14 1.83
C LEU A 4 9.07 15.91 2.71
N VAL A 5 9.69 15.86 3.90
CA VAL A 5 9.50 14.75 4.85
C VAL A 5 8.06 14.72 5.34
N ASN A 6 7.48 15.88 5.64
CA ASN A 6 6.07 15.97 6.05
C ASN A 6 5.12 15.47 4.95
N GLN A 7 5.39 15.80 3.68
CA GLN A 7 4.61 15.30 2.55
C GLN A 7 4.73 13.78 2.41
N LEU A 8 5.93 13.22 2.57
CA LEU A 8 6.14 11.77 2.52
C LEU A 8 5.38 11.05 3.64
N VAL A 9 5.48 11.56 4.87
CA VAL A 9 4.74 11.02 6.03
C VAL A 9 3.23 11.07 5.77
N ALA A 10 2.71 12.19 5.28
CA ALA A 10 1.29 12.31 4.95
C ALA A 10 0.84 11.31 3.88
N GLN A 11 1.66 11.07 2.85
CA GLN A 11 1.37 10.06 1.82
C GLN A 11 1.37 8.64 2.39
N VAL A 12 2.32 8.29 3.26
CA VAL A 12 2.39 6.98 3.90
C VAL A 12 1.17 6.74 4.78
N ILE A 13 0.79 7.72 5.61
CA ILE A 13 -0.42 7.63 6.45
C ILE A 13 -1.67 7.48 5.58
N GLY A 14 -1.78 8.24 4.49
CA GLY A 14 -2.90 8.12 3.54
C GLY A 14 -3.00 6.73 2.92
N LEU A 15 -1.87 6.12 2.57
CA LEU A 15 -1.83 4.75 2.06
C LEU A 15 -2.21 3.73 3.14
N GLU A 16 -1.72 3.88 4.37
CA GLU A 16 -2.07 3.01 5.50
C GLU A 16 -3.58 3.00 5.78
N VAL A 17 -4.19 4.17 5.89
CA VAL A 17 -5.64 4.31 6.08
C VAL A 17 -6.40 3.70 4.91
N GLY A 18 -5.94 3.92 3.68
CA GLY A 18 -6.53 3.31 2.49
C GLY A 18 -6.48 1.78 2.53
N LEU A 19 -5.34 1.19 2.93
CA LEU A 19 -5.18 -0.26 3.06
C LEU A 19 -6.10 -0.84 4.13
N LEU A 20 -6.18 -0.21 5.31
CA LEU A 20 -7.07 -0.63 6.40
C LEU A 20 -8.55 -0.60 5.97
N SER A 21 -8.95 0.44 5.23
CA SER A 21 -10.30 0.55 4.66
C SER A 21 -10.59 -0.57 3.65
N CYS A 22 -9.68 -0.83 2.71
CA CYS A 22 -9.83 -1.92 1.75
C CYS A 22 -9.89 -3.29 2.45
N GLN A 23 -9.06 -3.51 3.47
CA GLN A 23 -9.06 -4.74 4.25
C GLN A 23 -10.42 -4.96 4.94
N ALA A 24 -10.95 -3.93 5.60
CA ALA A 24 -12.25 -4.02 6.28
C ALA A 24 -13.39 -4.31 5.29
N ARG A 25 -13.41 -3.62 4.13
CA ARG A 25 -14.40 -3.84 3.07
C ARG A 25 -14.33 -5.26 2.48
N LEU A 26 -13.12 -5.77 2.26
CA LEU A 26 -12.91 -7.15 1.79
C LEU A 26 -13.36 -8.18 2.83
N ALA A 27 -13.02 -7.97 4.11
CA ALA A 27 -13.38 -8.89 5.17
C ALA A 27 -14.90 -8.96 5.40
N ALA A 28 -15.59 -7.83 5.24
CA ALA A 28 -17.03 -7.74 5.37
C ALA A 28 -17.80 -7.98 4.06
N VAL A 29 -17.10 -8.18 2.94
CA VAL A 29 -17.68 -8.38 1.60
C VAL A 29 -18.71 -7.29 1.27
N THR A 30 -18.34 -6.03 1.55
CA THR A 30 -19.29 -4.90 1.43
C THR A 30 -19.56 -4.48 0.00
N ASP A 31 -18.60 -4.71 -0.91
CA ASP A 31 -18.65 -4.29 -2.30
C ASP A 31 -17.59 -5.00 -3.16
N ASP A 32 -17.79 -5.00 -4.48
CA ASP A 32 -16.93 -5.67 -5.47
C ASP A 32 -15.66 -4.87 -5.82
N GLU A 33 -15.60 -3.58 -5.48
CA GLU A 33 -14.48 -2.69 -5.81
C GLU A 33 -13.34 -2.76 -4.78
N ALA A 34 -13.59 -3.30 -3.59
CA ALA A 34 -12.60 -3.35 -2.51
C ALA A 34 -11.29 -4.05 -2.93
N LEU A 35 -11.37 -5.07 -3.79
CA LEU A 35 -10.18 -5.77 -4.31
C LEU A 35 -9.45 -4.94 -5.37
N HIS A 36 -10.17 -4.15 -6.16
CA HIS A 36 -9.56 -3.21 -7.11
C HIS A 36 -8.82 -2.10 -6.37
N ASP A 37 -9.47 -1.50 -5.36
CA ASP A 37 -8.90 -0.44 -4.54
C ASP A 37 -7.66 -0.91 -3.77
N LEU A 38 -7.69 -2.14 -3.23
CA LEU A 38 -6.54 -2.75 -2.59
C LEU A 38 -5.34 -2.82 -3.56
N ARG A 39 -5.55 -3.37 -4.76
CA ARG A 39 -4.49 -3.48 -5.78
C ARG A 39 -3.94 -2.10 -6.17
N THR A 40 -4.80 -1.11 -6.31
CA THR A 40 -4.39 0.27 -6.64
C THR A 40 -3.59 0.89 -5.50
N THR A 41 -3.99 0.70 -4.26
CA THR A 41 -3.29 1.22 -3.08
C THR A 41 -1.92 0.56 -2.90
N VAL A 42 -1.84 -0.77 -3.05
CA VAL A 42 -0.56 -1.52 -3.02
C VAL A 42 0.38 -1.10 -4.15
N ARG A 43 -0.14 -0.84 -5.35
CA ARG A 43 0.66 -0.30 -6.47
C ARG A 43 1.26 1.06 -6.13
N ARG A 44 0.47 1.97 -5.53
CA ARG A 44 0.95 3.29 -5.09
C ARG A 44 2.01 3.17 -4.00
N LEU A 45 1.82 2.27 -3.03
CA LEU A 45 2.81 1.98 -2.00
C LEU A 45 4.14 1.53 -2.61
N ARG A 46 4.13 0.56 -3.53
CA ARG A 46 5.36 0.09 -4.22
C ARG A 46 6.06 1.22 -4.98
N SER A 47 5.31 2.09 -5.64
CA SER A 47 5.89 3.26 -6.31
C SER A 47 6.57 4.23 -5.34
N LEU A 48 5.99 4.45 -4.16
CA LEU A 48 6.53 5.32 -3.11
C LEU A 48 7.78 4.70 -2.45
N LEU A 49 7.82 3.38 -2.28
CA LEU A 49 8.96 2.67 -1.69
C LEU A 49 10.17 2.56 -2.62
N ARG A 50 9.96 2.52 -3.94
CA ARG A 50 11.02 2.37 -4.94
C ARG A 50 12.21 3.34 -4.79
N PRO A 51 12.01 4.66 -4.57
CA PRO A 51 13.12 5.58 -4.31
C PRO A 51 13.76 5.43 -2.92
N LEU A 52 13.13 4.71 -1.99
CA LEU A 52 13.57 4.53 -0.59
C LEU A 52 14.30 3.20 -0.36
N ARG A 53 14.60 2.44 -1.42
CA ARG A 53 15.29 1.15 -1.33
C ARG A 53 16.66 1.26 -0.67
N GLY A 54 17.03 0.25 0.11
CA GLY A 54 18.26 0.21 0.89
C GLY A 54 18.13 0.83 2.30
N LEU A 55 16.97 1.39 2.64
CA LEU A 55 16.66 1.79 4.01
C LEU A 55 16.09 0.62 4.81
N LEU A 56 16.46 0.55 6.10
CA LEU A 56 15.95 -0.47 7.02
C LEU A 56 14.41 -0.40 7.10
N GLY A 57 13.75 -1.55 6.94
CA GLY A 57 12.28 -1.68 7.00
C GLY A 57 11.57 -1.50 5.65
N VAL A 58 12.16 -0.82 4.67
CA VAL A 58 11.56 -0.66 3.34
C VAL A 58 11.48 -1.99 2.58
N GLU A 59 12.50 -2.84 2.73
CA GLU A 59 12.56 -4.15 2.08
C GLU A 59 11.42 -5.09 2.52
N GLN A 60 11.07 -5.04 3.82
CA GLN A 60 9.96 -5.82 4.37
C GLN A 60 8.62 -5.35 3.80
N LEU A 61 8.43 -4.03 3.70
CA LEU A 61 7.25 -3.44 3.09
C LEU A 61 7.15 -3.76 1.59
N GLU A 62 8.25 -3.70 0.84
CA GLU A 62 8.27 -4.08 -0.57
C GLU A 62 7.93 -5.56 -0.76
N SER A 63 8.49 -6.44 0.08
CA SER A 63 8.20 -7.87 0.05
C SER A 63 6.71 -8.15 0.32
N ALA A 64 6.16 -7.60 1.40
CA ALA A 64 4.74 -7.75 1.73
C ALA A 64 3.83 -7.22 0.62
N ALA A 65 4.13 -6.03 0.08
CA ALA A 65 3.37 -5.46 -1.03
C ALA A 65 3.45 -6.32 -2.31
N SER A 66 4.59 -6.96 -2.56
CA SER A 66 4.76 -7.91 -3.68
C SER A 66 3.87 -9.15 -3.48
N THR A 67 3.87 -9.73 -2.28
CA THR A 67 3.02 -10.89 -1.95
C THR A 67 1.54 -10.57 -2.13
N VAL A 68 1.07 -9.42 -1.66
CA VAL A 68 -0.33 -9.00 -1.88
C VAL A 68 -0.64 -8.86 -3.37
N GLY A 69 0.28 -8.28 -4.16
CA GLY A 69 0.12 -8.19 -5.61
C GLY A 69 0.01 -9.57 -6.29
N GLN A 70 0.81 -10.54 -5.87
CA GLN A 70 0.76 -11.92 -6.40
C GLN A 70 -0.55 -12.61 -6.05
N LEU A 71 -0.98 -12.54 -4.78
CA LEU A 71 -2.23 -13.15 -4.30
C LEU A 71 -3.48 -12.58 -4.96
N THR A 72 -3.40 -11.34 -5.44
CA THR A 72 -4.54 -10.64 -6.03
C THR A 72 -4.47 -10.58 -7.56
N THR A 73 -3.40 -11.01 -8.24
CA THR A 73 -3.40 -11.00 -9.72
C THR A 73 -4.22 -12.20 -10.24
N PRO A 74 -5.17 -12.02 -11.17
CA PRO A 74 -5.86 -13.15 -11.79
C PRO A 74 -4.86 -14.04 -12.54
N LEU A 75 -4.97 -15.36 -12.37
CA LEU A 75 -4.20 -16.36 -13.11
C LEU A 75 -4.73 -16.53 -14.54
#